data_AF-A0A519XM75-F1
#
_entry.id   AF-A0A519XM75-F1
#
_cell.length_a   1.000
_cell.length_b   1.000
_cell.length_c   1.000
_cell.angle_alpha   90.00
_cell.angle_beta   90.00
_cell.angle_gamma   90.00
#
_symmetry.space_group_name_H-M   'P 1'
#
loop_
_entity.id
_entity.type
_entity.pdbx_description
1 polymer ?
#
loop_
_entity_poly.entity_id
_entity_poly.type
_entity_poly.pdbx_seq_one_letter_code
_entity_poly.pdbx_strand_id
1 'polypeptide(L)'
;MNVKFLKKILTFGLIVFAIAANATVKPASIFTDHMVLQQQSNVAIWGWAKPSAKVKIITSWNKENYSITTDQNGKWKVKVATPSAGGPYNIEFNDGEKLILSDILIGEVWFCGGQSNMELPMKGYKGQPNIGSNEAILKSKNPNIRLYTVPRSSITERQENSKPSEWKLSEPEVVANFSATAYYFGTLLNEILDVPVGIINDSYSGSSIEAWMSPEDLKSFPEIKIPSKGDSIKEVSRTPTTLYNGMLYPVIGYSVKGAIWYQGESNYERPDQYESLFPAMVSSWRKNWDNGEFPFYYAQIAPYNYAQLAPFHKGGKYNSAFLRDA
;
A
#
# COMPACT_ATOMS: atom_id res chain seq x y z
N MET A 1 52.55 -26.31 -63.90
CA MET A 1 53.02 -24.96 -63.50
C MET A 1 51.89 -24.27 -62.74
N ASN A 2 52.16 -23.88 -61.49
CA ASN A 2 51.47 -22.90 -60.61
C ASN A 2 50.01 -23.18 -60.18
N VAL A 3 49.70 -23.61 -58.95
CA VAL A 3 49.88 -23.07 -57.56
C VAL A 3 48.52 -22.57 -57.04
N LYS A 4 48.06 -23.27 -56.01
CA LYS A 4 46.82 -23.11 -55.24
C LYS A 4 46.82 -21.81 -54.41
N PHE A 5 45.71 -21.07 -54.42
CA PHE A 5 45.30 -20.08 -53.41
C PHE A 5 43.95 -20.59 -52.83
N LEU A 6 43.88 -21.33 -51.73
CA LEU A 6 43.89 -20.97 -50.30
C LEU A 6 42.79 -20.00 -49.81
N LYS A 7 41.93 -20.53 -48.92
CA LYS A 7 41.43 -19.96 -47.63
C LYS A 7 40.45 -18.78 -47.72
N LYS A 8 39.37 -18.66 -46.93
CA LYS A 8 38.93 -19.26 -45.66
C LYS A 8 37.41 -19.03 -45.57
N ILE A 9 36.62 -20.08 -45.36
CA ILE A 9 35.24 -19.93 -44.88
C ILE A 9 35.34 -19.80 -43.36
N LEU A 10 35.09 -18.61 -42.83
CA LEU A 10 35.01 -18.34 -41.40
C LEU A 10 33.53 -18.40 -41.01
N THR A 11 33.03 -19.58 -40.67
CA THR A 11 31.69 -19.73 -40.08
C THR A 11 31.81 -19.33 -38.60
N PHE A 12 31.48 -18.09 -38.29
CA PHE A 12 31.41 -17.60 -36.91
C PHE A 12 30.12 -18.16 -36.28
N GLY A 13 30.24 -19.26 -35.54
CA GLY A 13 29.15 -19.78 -34.72
C GLY A 13 28.86 -18.81 -33.60
N LEU A 14 27.73 -18.09 -33.70
CA LEU A 14 27.19 -17.32 -32.59
C LEU A 14 26.67 -18.31 -31.54
N ILE A 15 27.51 -18.67 -30.57
CA ILE A 15 27.05 -19.33 -29.35
C ILE A 15 26.36 -18.24 -28.53
N VAL A 16 25.04 -18.14 -28.69
CA VAL A 16 24.19 -17.40 -27.75
C VAL A 16 24.16 -18.22 -26.46
N PHE A 17 25.06 -17.89 -25.53
CA PHE A 17 24.89 -18.30 -24.14
C PHE A 17 23.65 -17.57 -23.61
N ALA A 18 22.49 -18.19 -23.77
CA ALA A 18 21.31 -17.81 -23.02
C ALA A 18 21.59 -18.13 -21.56
N ILE A 19 22.06 -17.14 -20.82
CA ILE A 19 22.00 -17.18 -19.36
C ILE A 19 20.51 -17.25 -19.05
N ALA A 20 20.01 -18.45 -18.78
CA ALA A 20 18.69 -18.64 -18.23
C ALA A 20 18.70 -17.95 -16.87
N ALA A 21 18.26 -16.69 -16.83
CA ALA A 21 17.92 -16.03 -15.59
C ALA A 21 16.83 -16.88 -14.93
N ASN A 22 17.20 -17.64 -13.91
CA ASN A 22 16.24 -18.32 -13.05
C ASN A 22 15.57 -17.26 -12.18
N ALA A 23 14.57 -16.58 -12.74
CA ALA A 23 13.67 -15.77 -11.95
C ALA A 23 12.86 -16.71 -11.07
N THR A 24 13.10 -16.63 -9.77
CA THR A 24 12.34 -17.25 -8.69
C THR A 24 10.97 -16.61 -8.57
N VAL A 25 9.99 -17.37 -8.08
CA VAL A 25 8.71 -16.81 -7.64
C VAL A 25 8.94 -15.64 -6.69
N LYS A 26 8.33 -14.50 -7.01
CA LYS A 26 8.47 -13.24 -6.29
C LYS A 26 7.08 -12.72 -5.94
N PRO A 27 6.59 -12.95 -4.71
CA PRO A 27 5.41 -12.27 -4.19
C PRO A 27 5.56 -10.75 -4.28
N ALA A 28 4.43 -10.03 -4.33
CA ALA A 28 4.44 -8.57 -4.22
C ALA A 28 5.11 -8.09 -2.94
N SER A 29 5.70 -6.89 -2.98
CA SER A 29 6.57 -6.37 -1.92
C SER A 29 5.89 -6.18 -0.57
N ILE A 30 4.56 -6.17 -0.52
CA ILE A 30 3.78 -6.17 0.72
C ILE A 30 3.74 -7.54 1.41
N PHE A 31 4.02 -8.64 0.70
CA PHE A 31 4.07 -9.98 1.26
C PHE A 31 5.50 -10.27 1.75
N THR A 32 5.70 -10.12 3.06
CA THR A 32 6.96 -10.45 3.74
C THR A 32 6.68 -11.36 4.93
N ASP A 33 7.74 -11.77 5.62
CA ASP A 33 7.62 -12.35 6.97
C ASP A 33 6.87 -11.38 7.90
N HIS A 34 6.34 -11.91 9.00
CA HIS A 34 5.64 -11.16 10.05
C HIS A 34 4.32 -10.51 9.64
N MET A 35 3.80 -10.77 8.43
CA MET A 35 2.55 -10.15 7.97
C MET A 35 1.29 -10.68 8.68
N VAL A 36 0.18 -9.96 8.53
CA VAL A 36 -1.15 -10.40 9.00
C VAL A 36 -2.08 -10.51 7.81
N LEU A 37 -2.71 -11.67 7.63
CA LEU A 37 -3.75 -11.86 6.63
C LEU A 37 -5.13 -11.76 7.27
N GLN A 38 -6.08 -11.18 6.53
CA GLN A 38 -7.47 -11.05 6.99
C GLN A 38 -8.07 -12.43 7.27
N GLN A 39 -8.62 -12.62 8.46
CA GLN A 39 -9.27 -13.86 8.89
C GLN A 39 -10.62 -14.08 8.20
N GLN A 40 -11.02 -15.36 8.13
CA GLN A 40 -12.33 -15.80 7.63
C GLN A 40 -12.67 -15.21 6.25
N SER A 41 -11.67 -15.17 5.36
CA SER A 41 -11.78 -14.54 4.04
C SER A 41 -11.08 -15.38 2.97
N ASN A 42 -11.27 -14.98 1.71
CA ASN A 42 -10.53 -15.49 0.58
C ASN A 42 -9.51 -14.44 0.15
N VAL A 43 -8.36 -14.42 0.83
CA VAL A 43 -7.36 -13.36 0.67
C VAL A 43 -6.62 -13.50 -0.65
N ALA A 44 -6.44 -12.39 -1.35
CA ALA A 44 -5.66 -12.40 -2.59
C ALA A 44 -4.16 -12.36 -2.30
N ILE A 45 -3.41 -13.25 -2.93
CA ILE A 45 -1.95 -13.23 -2.95
C ILE A 45 -1.51 -13.17 -4.41
N TRP A 46 -0.55 -12.30 -4.72
CA TRP A 46 -0.10 -12.06 -6.08
C TRP A 46 1.41 -11.82 -6.14
N GLY A 47 1.95 -11.89 -7.35
CA GLY A 47 3.36 -11.63 -7.61
C GLY A 47 3.74 -11.94 -9.05
N TRP A 48 5.02 -12.23 -9.22
CA TRP A 48 5.63 -12.55 -10.51
C TRP A 48 6.41 -13.85 -10.45
N ALA A 49 6.57 -14.51 -11.59
CA ALA A 49 7.54 -15.56 -11.85
C ALA A 49 7.87 -15.54 -13.35
N LYS A 50 8.59 -16.55 -13.87
CA LYS A 50 8.79 -16.68 -15.32
C LYS A 50 7.45 -16.79 -16.05
N PRO A 51 7.27 -16.18 -17.24
CA PRO A 51 6.07 -16.36 -18.05
C PRO A 51 5.73 -17.82 -18.29
N SER A 52 4.44 -18.15 -18.25
CA SER A 52 3.92 -19.52 -18.34
C SER A 52 4.45 -20.51 -17.27
N ALA A 53 5.08 -20.05 -16.19
CA ALA A 53 5.51 -20.92 -15.10
C ALA A 53 4.32 -21.38 -14.25
N LYS A 54 4.42 -22.61 -13.73
CA LYS A 54 3.47 -23.15 -12.75
C LYS A 54 3.96 -22.83 -11.35
N VAL A 55 3.29 -21.92 -10.67
CA VAL A 55 3.54 -21.57 -9.27
C VAL A 55 2.65 -22.44 -8.38
N LYS A 56 3.26 -23.05 -7.36
CA LYS A 56 2.57 -23.75 -6.27
C LYS A 56 2.65 -22.91 -5.01
N ILE A 57 1.55 -22.85 -4.26
CA ILE A 57 1.42 -22.09 -3.03
C ILE A 57 0.82 -23.02 -1.99
N ILE A 58 1.52 -23.22 -0.88
CA ILE A 58 1.10 -24.11 0.20
C ILE A 58 0.96 -23.31 1.47
N THR A 59 -0.21 -23.40 2.10
CA THR A 59 -0.51 -22.66 3.33
C THR A 59 -0.57 -23.60 4.53
N SER A 60 0.22 -23.31 5.56
CA SER A 60 0.42 -24.25 6.69
C SER A 60 -0.81 -24.44 7.60
N TRP A 61 -1.76 -23.50 7.62
CA TRP A 61 -2.96 -23.57 8.48
C TRP A 61 -3.98 -24.62 8.04
N ASN A 62 -4.03 -24.94 6.75
CA ASN A 62 -4.95 -25.94 6.18
C ASN A 62 -4.22 -26.99 5.33
N LYS A 63 -2.92 -26.82 5.06
CA LYS A 63 -2.09 -27.64 4.17
C LYS A 63 -2.64 -27.74 2.74
N GLU A 64 -3.47 -26.77 2.33
CA GLU A 64 -4.00 -26.69 0.98
C GLU A 64 -2.89 -26.34 -0.01
N ASN A 65 -3.02 -26.87 -1.22
CA ASN A 65 -2.06 -26.67 -2.30
C ASN A 65 -2.76 -25.97 -3.47
N TYR A 66 -2.48 -24.68 -3.60
CA TYR A 66 -2.96 -23.86 -4.70
C TYR A 66 -1.95 -23.92 -5.83
N SER A 67 -2.43 -24.03 -7.07
CA SER A 67 -1.57 -23.97 -8.24
C SER A 67 -2.13 -23.04 -9.30
N ILE A 68 -1.27 -22.16 -9.80
CA ILE A 68 -1.61 -21.16 -10.81
C ILE A 68 -0.50 -21.08 -11.85
N THR A 69 -0.89 -20.83 -13.09
CA THR A 69 0.08 -20.56 -14.17
C THR A 69 0.17 -19.05 -14.35
N THR A 70 1.39 -18.51 -14.38
CA THR A 70 1.60 -17.09 -14.64
C THR A 70 1.17 -16.70 -16.05
N ASP A 71 0.73 -15.47 -16.23
CA ASP A 71 0.41 -14.92 -17.55
C ASP A 71 1.67 -14.69 -18.44
N GLN A 72 1.46 -14.14 -19.63
CA GLN A 72 2.54 -13.83 -20.58
C GLN A 72 3.53 -12.78 -20.07
N ASN A 73 3.13 -11.97 -19.08
CA ASN A 73 3.97 -10.98 -18.42
C ASN A 73 4.58 -11.53 -17.12
N GLY A 74 4.39 -12.82 -16.83
CA GLY A 74 4.87 -13.47 -15.62
C GLY A 74 4.04 -13.16 -14.37
N LYS A 75 2.90 -12.48 -14.47
CA LYS A 75 2.05 -12.15 -13.32
C LYS A 75 1.20 -13.34 -12.90
N TRP A 76 0.94 -13.46 -11.60
CA TRP A 76 -0.01 -14.41 -11.05
C TRP A 76 -0.76 -13.80 -9.87
N LYS A 77 -2.00 -14.26 -9.66
CA LYS A 77 -2.84 -13.91 -8.51
C LYS A 77 -3.69 -15.13 -8.15
N VAL A 78 -3.76 -15.45 -6.87
CA VAL A 78 -4.57 -16.55 -6.32
C VAL A 78 -5.37 -16.05 -5.13
N LYS A 79 -6.57 -16.61 -4.90
CA LYS A 79 -7.31 -16.41 -3.65
C LYS A 79 -7.09 -17.62 -2.75
N VAL A 80 -6.71 -17.37 -1.51
CA VAL A 80 -6.41 -18.38 -0.49
C VAL A 80 -7.39 -18.22 0.67
N ALA A 81 -8.00 -19.32 1.12
CA ALA A 81 -8.93 -19.30 2.23
C ALA A 81 -8.18 -19.20 3.57
N THR A 82 -8.55 -18.23 4.41
CA THR A 82 -8.00 -18.06 5.77
C THR A 82 -9.01 -18.53 6.83
N PRO A 83 -8.56 -19.23 7.90
CA PRO A 83 -9.38 -19.63 9.03
C PRO A 83 -9.71 -18.42 9.93
N SER A 84 -10.31 -18.69 11.09
CA SER A 84 -10.33 -17.75 12.21
C SER A 84 -8.92 -17.34 12.65
N ALA A 85 -8.85 -16.25 13.40
CA ALA A 85 -7.62 -15.70 13.94
C ALA A 85 -6.71 -16.74 14.60
N GLY A 86 -5.40 -16.61 14.41
CA GLY A 86 -4.39 -17.54 14.92
C GLY A 86 -3.03 -17.38 14.26
N GLY A 87 -2.15 -18.35 14.50
CA GLY A 87 -0.77 -18.36 14.03
C GLY A 87 0.23 -18.56 15.17
N PRO A 88 1.55 -18.45 14.90
CA PRO A 88 2.13 -18.13 13.61
C PRO A 88 2.05 -19.27 12.59
N TYR A 89 1.90 -18.89 11.32
CA TYR A 89 1.86 -19.78 10.17
C TYR A 89 2.96 -19.42 9.16
N ASN A 90 3.15 -20.32 8.20
CA ASN A 90 3.99 -20.12 7.03
C ASN A 90 3.19 -20.26 5.72
N ILE A 91 3.66 -19.59 4.68
CA ILE A 91 3.26 -19.80 3.28
C ILE A 91 4.50 -20.16 2.48
N GLU A 92 4.42 -21.27 1.76
CA GLU A 92 5.46 -21.72 0.85
C GLU A 92 5.08 -21.41 -0.60
N PHE A 93 5.97 -20.78 -1.34
CA PHE A 93 5.90 -20.57 -2.78
C PHE A 93 6.93 -21.44 -3.48
N ASN A 94 6.54 -22.07 -4.59
CA ASN A 94 7.44 -22.95 -5.34
C ASN A 94 7.12 -22.96 -6.84
N ASP A 95 8.08 -22.55 -7.67
CA ASP A 95 8.04 -22.62 -9.14
C ASP A 95 9.21 -23.46 -9.72
N GLY A 96 9.84 -24.28 -8.87
CA GLY A 96 11.11 -24.96 -9.12
C GLY A 96 12.15 -24.62 -8.05
N GLU A 97 12.07 -23.42 -7.49
CA GLU A 97 12.84 -22.97 -6.32
C GLU A 97 11.90 -22.63 -5.16
N LYS A 98 12.32 -22.95 -3.94
CA LYS A 98 11.49 -22.83 -2.74
C LYS A 98 11.70 -21.47 -2.07
N LEU A 99 10.60 -20.74 -1.84
CA LEU A 99 10.54 -19.54 -0.99
C LEU A 99 9.53 -19.78 0.14
N ILE A 100 9.87 -19.42 1.37
CA ILE A 100 8.96 -19.53 2.51
C ILE A 100 8.85 -18.15 3.17
N LEU A 101 7.63 -17.66 3.33
CA LEU A 101 7.30 -16.56 4.23
C LEU A 101 6.83 -17.14 5.57
N SER A 102 7.36 -16.60 6.67
CA SER A 102 7.21 -17.12 8.03
C SER A 102 6.65 -16.09 9.01
N ASP A 103 6.21 -16.56 10.18
CA ASP A 103 5.57 -15.73 11.23
C ASP A 103 4.33 -14.96 10.73
N ILE A 104 3.49 -15.63 9.95
CA ILE A 104 2.26 -15.05 9.41
C ILE A 104 1.15 -15.23 10.42
N LEU A 105 0.54 -14.14 10.85
CA LEU A 105 -0.67 -14.18 11.68
C LEU A 105 -1.91 -14.09 10.80
N ILE A 106 -3.01 -14.64 11.30
CA ILE A 106 -4.34 -14.49 10.73
C ILE A 106 -5.17 -13.71 11.75
N GLY A 107 -5.83 -12.65 11.31
CA GLY A 107 -6.47 -11.68 12.20
C GLY A 107 -7.22 -10.60 11.43
N GLU A 108 -7.37 -9.40 12.02
CA GLU A 108 -8.00 -8.26 11.35
C GLU A 108 -6.94 -7.37 10.69
N VAL A 109 -7.14 -6.99 9.44
CA VAL A 109 -6.21 -6.09 8.71
C VAL A 109 -6.91 -4.78 8.41
N TRP A 110 -6.28 -3.65 8.74
CA TRP A 110 -6.84 -2.33 8.47
C TRP A 110 -5.90 -1.45 7.67
N PHE A 111 -6.47 -0.77 6.69
CA PHE A 111 -5.77 0.22 5.87
C PHE A 111 -5.96 1.63 6.46
N CYS A 112 -4.86 2.37 6.63
CA CYS A 112 -4.85 3.69 7.23
C CYS A 112 -4.25 4.68 6.23
N GLY A 113 -5.10 5.52 5.64
CA GLY A 113 -4.71 6.46 4.60
C GLY A 113 -4.91 7.93 5.00
N GLY A 114 -4.17 8.82 4.35
CA GLY A 114 -4.43 10.26 4.45
C GLY A 114 -3.18 11.11 4.38
N GLN A 115 -3.20 12.25 5.08
CA GLN A 115 -2.10 13.22 5.09
C GLN A 115 -1.41 13.31 6.46
N SER A 116 -0.88 14.49 6.82
CA SER A 116 -0.02 14.70 8.00
C SER A 116 -0.63 14.26 9.32
N ASN A 117 -1.95 14.36 9.49
CA ASN A 117 -2.63 13.90 10.71
C ASN A 117 -2.78 12.37 10.78
N MET A 118 -2.83 11.69 9.63
CA MET A 118 -2.62 10.24 9.57
C MET A 118 -1.14 9.89 9.75
N GLU A 119 -0.22 10.67 9.18
CA GLU A 119 1.21 10.38 9.22
C GLU A 119 1.85 10.62 10.59
N LEU A 120 1.28 11.52 11.40
CA LEU A 120 1.82 11.99 12.68
C LEU A 120 2.47 10.85 13.49
N PRO A 121 3.81 10.81 13.60
CA PRO A 121 4.49 9.70 14.26
C PRO A 121 4.22 9.72 15.76
N MET A 122 4.19 8.56 16.41
CA MET A 122 3.90 8.45 17.85
C MET A 122 4.79 9.36 18.70
N LYS A 123 6.09 9.45 18.39
CA LYS A 123 7.04 10.33 19.09
C LYS A 123 6.78 11.84 18.89
N GLY A 124 5.88 12.21 17.99
CA GLY A 124 5.63 13.60 17.57
C GLY A 124 6.72 14.15 16.65
N TYR A 125 6.56 15.41 16.26
CA TYR A 125 7.57 16.16 15.52
C TYR A 125 8.48 16.94 16.46
N LYS A 126 9.62 17.42 15.95
CA LYS A 126 10.55 18.24 16.74
C LYS A 126 9.83 19.48 17.29
N GLY A 127 9.81 19.62 18.62
CA GLY A 127 9.14 20.73 19.31
C GLY A 127 7.61 20.60 19.37
N GLN A 128 7.05 19.47 18.95
CA GLN A 128 5.61 19.19 18.93
C GLN A 128 5.37 17.75 19.46
N PRO A 129 5.60 17.50 20.76
CA PRO A 129 5.43 16.17 21.33
C PRO A 129 3.95 15.80 21.43
N ASN A 130 3.65 14.51 21.20
CA ASN A 130 2.34 13.95 21.50
C ASN A 130 2.23 13.66 23.00
N ILE A 131 1.18 14.16 23.65
CA ILE A 131 0.95 13.92 25.07
C ILE A 131 0.75 12.41 25.31
N GLY A 132 1.42 11.86 26.32
CA GLY A 132 1.33 10.43 26.68
C GLY A 132 2.15 9.47 25.79
N SER A 133 2.80 9.96 24.72
CA SER A 133 3.48 9.09 23.75
C SER A 133 4.63 8.29 24.34
N ASN A 134 5.41 8.84 25.26
CA ASN A 134 6.53 8.13 25.87
C ASN A 134 6.08 6.85 26.60
N GLU A 135 4.96 6.92 27.32
CA GLU A 135 4.40 5.76 28.01
C GLU A 135 3.82 4.76 27.02
N ALA A 136 3.08 5.23 26.02
CA ALA A 136 2.53 4.38 24.96
C ALA A 136 3.65 3.64 24.21
N ILE A 137 4.73 4.33 23.84
CA ILE A 137 5.93 3.75 23.20
C ILE A 137 6.59 2.72 24.13
N LEU A 138 6.78 3.04 25.41
CA LEU A 138 7.43 2.14 26.37
C LEU A 138 6.65 0.83 26.53
N LYS A 139 5.31 0.91 26.54
CA LYS A 139 4.41 -0.24 26.71
C LYS A 139 4.00 -0.91 25.39
N SER A 140 4.56 -0.47 24.27
CA SER A 140 4.02 -0.82 22.95
C SER A 140 4.33 -2.24 22.49
N LYS A 141 5.15 -3.00 23.23
CA LYS A 141 5.55 -4.34 22.83
C LYS A 141 4.34 -5.28 22.81
N ASN A 142 3.92 -5.69 21.62
CA ASN A 142 2.78 -6.57 21.44
C ASN A 142 2.99 -7.50 20.23
N PRO A 143 3.19 -8.81 20.44
CA PRO A 143 3.42 -9.78 19.37
C PRO A 143 2.14 -10.15 18.60
N ASN A 144 0.98 -9.56 18.91
CA ASN A 144 -0.25 -9.72 18.13
C ASN A 144 -0.55 -8.51 17.24
N ILE A 145 0.27 -7.45 17.29
CA ILE A 145 0.15 -6.29 16.40
C ILE A 145 1.31 -6.29 15.41
N ARG A 146 1.01 -6.08 14.13
CA ARG A 146 1.99 -5.96 13.05
C ARG A 146 1.74 -4.68 12.26
N LEU A 147 2.83 -3.97 11.97
CA LEU A 147 2.82 -2.63 11.40
C LEU A 147 3.55 -2.64 10.06
N TYR A 148 2.90 -2.11 9.03
CA TYR A 148 3.47 -1.96 7.70
C TYR A 148 3.33 -0.51 7.27
N THR A 149 4.44 0.11 6.84
CA THR A 149 4.41 1.46 6.25
C THR A 149 4.69 1.34 4.77
N VAL A 150 3.76 1.84 3.94
CA VAL A 150 3.95 1.92 2.48
C VAL A 150 5.06 2.93 2.17
N PRO A 151 6.11 2.55 1.41
CA PRO A 151 7.18 3.48 1.10
C PRO A 151 6.73 4.61 0.19
N ARG A 152 7.28 5.81 0.43
CA ARG A 152 7.00 6.99 -0.38
C ARG A 152 7.35 6.80 -1.85
N SER A 153 6.38 7.07 -2.72
CA SER A 153 6.55 7.03 -4.17
C SER A 153 5.52 7.89 -4.88
N SER A 154 5.92 9.06 -5.34
CA SER A 154 5.11 9.92 -6.20
C SER A 154 5.60 9.76 -7.63
N ILE A 155 4.76 9.26 -8.51
CA ILE A 155 5.14 8.90 -9.88
C ILE A 155 3.96 9.02 -10.85
N THR A 156 4.23 9.52 -12.06
CA THR A 156 3.19 9.73 -13.09
C THR A 156 2.71 8.43 -13.73
N GLU A 157 3.47 7.34 -13.59
CA GLU A 157 3.14 6.01 -14.09
C GLU A 157 2.69 5.08 -12.98
N ARG A 158 1.57 4.39 -13.19
CA ARG A 158 1.09 3.35 -12.28
C ARG A 158 2.11 2.23 -12.10
N GLN A 159 2.46 1.94 -10.86
CA GLN A 159 3.40 0.88 -10.50
C GLN A 159 2.64 -0.36 -10.06
N GLU A 160 2.99 -1.53 -10.59
CA GLU A 160 2.35 -2.79 -10.21
C GLU A 160 2.90 -3.38 -8.91
N ASN A 161 3.99 -2.82 -8.39
CA ASN A 161 4.61 -3.20 -7.13
C ASN A 161 5.08 -1.95 -6.39
N SER A 162 5.02 -2.00 -5.06
CA SER A 162 5.57 -0.93 -4.22
C SER A 162 7.09 -1.04 -4.19
N LYS A 163 7.76 0.03 -3.75
CA LYS A 163 9.14 -0.13 -3.28
C LYS A 163 9.13 -1.11 -2.09
N PRO A 164 10.21 -1.90 -1.88
CA PRO A 164 10.26 -2.83 -0.77
C PRO A 164 10.08 -2.16 0.60
N SER A 165 9.31 -2.81 1.47
CA SER A 165 9.13 -2.50 2.89
C SER A 165 8.95 -3.83 3.63
N GLU A 166 8.82 -3.79 4.95
CA GLU A 166 8.68 -4.98 5.78
C GLU A 166 7.54 -4.81 6.77
N TRP A 167 6.80 -5.89 7.02
CA TRP A 167 5.94 -5.97 8.20
C TRP A 167 6.82 -6.08 9.45
N LYS A 168 6.52 -5.25 10.44
CA LYS A 168 7.28 -5.19 11.70
C LYS A 168 6.39 -5.53 12.88
N LEU A 169 6.97 -6.20 13.87
CA LEU A 169 6.32 -6.38 15.17
C LEU A 169 6.09 -5.02 15.83
N SER A 170 5.03 -4.92 16.63
CA SER A 170 4.84 -3.78 17.50
C SER A 170 5.88 -3.82 18.62
N GLU A 171 6.87 -2.95 18.51
CA GLU A 171 7.99 -2.78 19.43
C GLU A 171 8.27 -1.27 19.61
N PRO A 172 8.85 -0.83 20.75
CA PRO A 172 9.00 0.59 21.06
C PRO A 172 9.66 1.41 19.94
N GLU A 173 10.71 0.89 19.30
CA GLU A 173 11.42 1.56 18.21
C GLU A 173 10.53 1.74 16.96
N VAL A 174 9.74 0.71 16.63
CA VAL A 174 8.84 0.73 15.47
C VAL A 174 7.68 1.68 15.73
N VAL A 175 7.05 1.55 16.89
CA VAL A 175 5.88 2.35 17.28
C VAL A 175 6.22 3.82 17.41
N ALA A 176 7.39 4.18 17.95
CA ALA A 176 7.85 5.56 18.04
C ALA A 176 7.80 6.30 16.69
N ASN A 177 8.00 5.59 15.58
CA ASN A 177 8.03 6.14 14.23
C ASN A 177 6.77 5.86 13.40
N PHE A 178 5.84 5.05 13.93
CA PHE A 178 4.60 4.72 13.25
C PHE A 178 3.52 5.78 13.50
N SER A 179 2.49 5.81 12.65
CA SER A 179 1.33 6.70 12.81
C SER A 179 0.69 6.51 14.20
N ALA A 180 0.58 7.59 14.96
CA ALA A 180 -0.07 7.60 16.26
C ALA A 180 -1.55 7.20 16.14
N THR A 181 -2.25 7.84 15.19
CA THR A 181 -3.67 7.60 14.91
C THR A 181 -3.93 6.14 14.53
N ALA A 182 -3.16 5.61 13.57
CA ALA A 182 -3.31 4.24 13.12
C ALA A 182 -2.96 3.25 14.24
N TYR A 183 -1.89 3.50 15.00
CA TYR A 183 -1.47 2.64 16.10
C TYR A 183 -2.53 2.52 17.20
N TYR A 184 -3.07 3.65 17.68
CA TYR A 184 -4.10 3.61 18.72
C TYR A 184 -5.38 2.94 18.24
N PHE A 185 -5.76 3.17 16.97
CA PHE A 185 -6.90 2.49 16.37
C PHE A 185 -6.71 0.96 16.36
N GLY A 186 -5.58 0.47 15.86
CA GLY A 186 -5.36 -0.98 15.81
C GLY A 186 -5.08 -1.62 17.18
N THR A 187 -4.52 -0.87 18.13
CA THR A 187 -4.36 -1.34 19.51
C THR A 187 -5.72 -1.53 20.17
N LEU A 188 -6.63 -0.56 20.02
CA LEU A 188 -8.00 -0.67 20.52
C LEU A 188 -8.73 -1.87 19.90
N LEU A 189 -8.56 -2.11 18.59
CA LEU A 189 -9.12 -3.28 17.93
C LEU A 189 -8.54 -4.58 18.50
N ASN A 190 -7.22 -4.66 18.68
CA ASN A 190 -6.57 -5.83 19.25
C ASN A 190 -7.07 -6.11 20.68
N GLU A 191 -7.22 -5.08 21.51
CA GLU A 191 -7.72 -5.20 22.88
C GLU A 191 -9.19 -5.65 22.94
N ILE A 192 -10.06 -5.06 22.13
CA ILE A 192 -11.50 -5.34 22.18
C ILE A 192 -11.83 -6.69 21.55
N LEU A 193 -11.17 -7.03 20.44
CA LEU A 193 -11.49 -8.23 19.67
C LEU A 193 -10.69 -9.46 20.13
N ASP A 194 -9.59 -9.26 20.86
CA ASP A 194 -8.65 -10.30 21.31
C ASP A 194 -8.15 -11.19 20.16
N VAL A 195 -7.77 -10.56 19.04
CA VAL A 195 -7.22 -11.22 17.84
C VAL A 195 -6.03 -10.45 17.29
N PRO A 196 -5.12 -11.08 16.52
CA PRO A 196 -4.04 -10.37 15.84
C PRO A 196 -4.56 -9.24 14.95
N VAL A 197 -3.82 -8.13 14.90
CA VAL A 197 -4.16 -6.96 14.08
C VAL A 197 -2.97 -6.54 13.21
N GLY A 198 -3.22 -6.44 11.91
CA GLY A 198 -2.31 -5.86 10.94
C GLY A 198 -2.72 -4.44 10.57
N ILE A 199 -1.79 -3.49 10.61
CA ILE A 199 -2.06 -2.09 10.27
C ILE A 199 -1.15 -1.67 9.11
N ILE A 200 -1.77 -1.30 7.99
CA ILE A 200 -1.10 -0.76 6.81
C ILE A 200 -1.24 0.76 6.84
N ASN A 201 -0.14 1.48 7.01
CA ASN A 201 -0.11 2.94 6.93
C ASN A 201 0.37 3.39 5.55
N ASP A 202 -0.51 4.06 4.81
CA ASP A 202 -0.23 4.67 3.52
C ASP A 202 -0.63 6.15 3.55
N SER A 203 0.23 6.96 4.14
CA SER A 203 -0.03 8.39 4.36
C SER A 203 1.10 9.27 3.82
N TYR A 204 0.73 10.48 3.41
CA TYR A 204 1.69 11.47 2.90
C TYR A 204 1.30 12.90 3.30
N SER A 205 2.12 13.52 4.14
CA SER A 205 1.92 14.90 4.60
C SER A 205 1.67 15.91 3.49
N GLY A 206 0.62 16.71 3.66
CA GLY A 206 0.22 17.74 2.71
C GLY A 206 -0.47 17.22 1.46
N SER A 207 -0.78 15.92 1.35
CA SER A 207 -1.45 15.40 0.16
C SER A 207 -2.87 15.90 -0.01
N SER A 208 -3.24 16.24 -1.24
CA SER A 208 -4.63 16.47 -1.64
C SER A 208 -5.30 15.17 -2.08
N ILE A 209 -6.62 15.10 -2.03
CA ILE A 209 -7.36 13.86 -2.34
C ILE A 209 -7.15 13.40 -3.78
N GLU A 210 -7.05 14.33 -4.73
CA GLU A 210 -6.82 14.00 -6.14
C GLU A 210 -5.47 13.30 -6.39
N ALA A 211 -4.48 13.46 -5.50
CA ALA A 211 -3.23 12.72 -5.59
C ALA A 211 -3.41 11.21 -5.32
N TRP A 212 -4.46 10.84 -4.59
CA TRP A 212 -4.84 9.48 -4.20
C TRP A 212 -5.92 8.84 -5.07
N MET A 213 -6.34 9.52 -6.13
CA MET A 213 -7.36 9.05 -7.08
C MET A 213 -6.72 8.53 -8.37
N SER A 214 -7.32 7.49 -8.96
CA SER A 214 -6.86 6.95 -10.24
C SER A 214 -7.14 7.94 -11.39
N PRO A 215 -6.45 7.82 -12.54
CA PRO A 215 -6.83 8.59 -13.72
C PRO A 215 -8.28 8.33 -14.13
N GLU A 216 -8.79 7.13 -13.90
CA GLU A 216 -10.17 6.77 -14.24
C GLU A 216 -11.18 7.51 -13.37
N ASP A 217 -10.91 7.66 -12.07
CA ASP A 217 -11.79 8.38 -11.14
C ASP A 217 -11.84 9.88 -11.48
N LEU A 218 -10.70 10.44 -11.87
CA LEU A 218 -10.56 11.86 -12.17
C LEU A 218 -11.16 12.27 -13.52
N LYS A 219 -11.56 11.32 -14.39
CA LYS A 219 -12.25 11.64 -15.66
C LYS A 219 -13.56 12.39 -15.46
N SER A 220 -14.23 12.18 -14.33
CA SER A 220 -15.46 12.88 -13.96
C SER A 220 -15.23 14.33 -13.49
N PHE A 221 -13.98 14.75 -13.36
CA PHE A 221 -13.55 16.06 -12.84
C PHE A 221 -12.61 16.75 -13.84
N PRO A 222 -13.11 17.18 -15.01
CA PRO A 222 -12.29 17.65 -16.14
C PRO A 222 -11.44 18.90 -15.82
N GLU A 223 -11.76 19.63 -14.76
CA GLU A 223 -10.97 20.74 -14.22
C GLU A 223 -9.66 20.29 -13.57
N ILE A 224 -9.56 19.02 -13.16
CA ILE A 224 -8.35 18.44 -12.56
C ILE A 224 -7.43 17.94 -13.67
N LYS A 225 -6.27 18.58 -13.80
CA LYS A 225 -5.27 18.22 -14.82
C LYS A 225 -4.41 17.04 -14.35
N ILE A 226 -4.60 15.90 -14.99
CA ILE A 226 -3.78 14.69 -14.77
C ILE A 226 -2.44 14.85 -15.52
N PRO A 227 -1.29 14.64 -14.87
CA PRO A 227 0.01 14.69 -15.55
C PRO A 227 0.16 13.54 -16.56
N SER A 228 0.91 13.79 -17.63
CA SER A 228 1.31 12.75 -18.58
C SER A 228 2.48 11.93 -18.03
N LYS A 229 2.67 10.74 -18.61
CA LYS A 229 3.82 9.87 -18.32
C LYS A 229 5.13 10.64 -18.56
N GLY A 230 5.98 10.69 -17.54
CA GLY A 230 7.27 11.38 -17.59
C GLY A 230 7.25 12.88 -17.27
N ASP A 231 6.07 13.48 -17.04
CA ASP A 231 6.00 14.89 -16.63
C ASP A 231 6.71 15.14 -15.29
N SER A 232 7.27 16.33 -15.14
CA SER A 232 7.91 16.75 -13.88
C SER A 232 6.86 16.93 -12.77
N ILE A 233 7.07 16.29 -11.63
CA ILE A 233 6.23 16.43 -10.44
C ILE A 233 6.72 17.62 -9.62
N LYS A 234 6.00 18.75 -9.67
CA LYS A 234 6.37 19.97 -8.96
C LYS A 234 6.01 19.92 -7.47
N GLU A 235 4.82 19.41 -7.16
CA GLU A 235 4.35 19.23 -5.79
C GLU A 235 4.08 17.73 -5.55
N VAL A 236 5.04 17.07 -4.90
CA VAL A 236 5.11 15.60 -4.75
C VAL A 236 3.84 15.01 -4.15
N SER A 237 3.21 15.70 -3.21
CA SER A 237 2.03 15.21 -2.49
C SER A 237 0.69 15.63 -3.08
N ARG A 238 0.68 16.63 -3.98
CA ARG A 238 -0.55 17.28 -4.46
C ARG A 238 -0.79 17.11 -5.95
N THR A 239 0.19 16.58 -6.67
CA THR A 239 0.05 16.33 -8.10
C THR A 239 -0.94 15.17 -8.30
N PRO A 240 -2.04 15.36 -9.06
CA PRO A 240 -3.10 14.34 -9.20
C PRO A 240 -2.56 12.98 -9.63
N THR A 241 -3.14 11.90 -9.08
CA THR A 241 -2.82 10.49 -9.35
C THR A 241 -1.42 10.03 -8.91
N THR A 242 -0.48 10.92 -8.63
CA THR A 242 0.92 10.49 -8.44
C THR A 242 1.17 9.60 -7.22
N LEU A 243 0.44 9.82 -6.12
CA LEU A 243 0.48 8.96 -4.94
C LEU A 243 -0.34 7.68 -5.14
N TYR A 244 -1.49 7.77 -5.83
CA TYR A 244 -2.27 6.61 -6.25
C TYR A 244 -1.38 5.61 -7.00
N ASN A 245 -0.63 6.10 -7.99
CA ASN A 245 0.18 5.27 -8.86
C ASN A 245 1.34 4.57 -8.15
N GLY A 246 2.03 5.26 -7.23
CA GLY A 246 3.28 4.78 -6.64
C GLY A 246 3.14 4.15 -5.27
N MET A 247 2.12 4.53 -4.49
CA MET A 247 1.95 4.11 -3.10
C MET A 247 0.72 3.21 -2.95
N LEU A 248 -0.45 3.71 -3.31
CA LEU A 248 -1.72 3.05 -3.04
C LEU A 248 -2.00 1.86 -3.97
N TYR A 249 -1.97 2.07 -5.29
CA TYR A 249 -2.30 1.04 -6.27
C TYR A 249 -1.51 -0.27 -6.08
N PRO A 250 -0.19 -0.24 -5.80
CA PRO A 250 0.55 -1.47 -5.53
C PRO A 250 0.09 -2.32 -4.33
N VAL A 251 -0.66 -1.73 -3.38
CA VAL A 251 -1.15 -2.42 -2.19
C VAL A 251 -2.65 -2.71 -2.24
N ILE A 252 -3.38 -2.13 -3.21
CA ILE A 252 -4.78 -2.45 -3.47
C ILE A 252 -4.92 -3.96 -3.73
N GLY A 253 -5.89 -4.57 -3.06
CA GLY A 253 -6.18 -6.00 -3.15
C GLY A 253 -5.56 -6.83 -2.03
N TYR A 254 -4.70 -6.25 -1.17
CA TYR A 254 -4.35 -6.88 0.10
C TYR A 254 -5.60 -6.89 0.98
N SER A 255 -6.23 -8.04 1.18
CA SER A 255 -7.54 -8.11 1.83
C SER A 255 -7.54 -7.43 3.20
N VAL A 256 -8.47 -6.51 3.41
CA VAL A 256 -8.63 -5.73 4.65
C VAL A 256 -10.02 -5.89 5.24
N LYS A 257 -10.18 -5.71 6.53
CA LYS A 257 -11.49 -5.59 7.16
C LYS A 257 -12.14 -4.23 6.87
N GLY A 258 -11.34 -3.18 6.78
CA GLY A 258 -11.82 -1.81 6.58
C GLY A 258 -10.68 -0.82 6.39
N ALA A 259 -11.05 0.45 6.21
CA ALA A 259 -10.12 1.55 6.09
C ALA A 259 -10.47 2.70 7.03
N ILE A 260 -9.45 3.41 7.50
CA ILE A 260 -9.57 4.72 8.13
C ILE A 260 -8.87 5.78 7.28
N TRP A 261 -9.50 6.95 7.15
CA TRP A 261 -9.02 8.04 6.32
C TRP A 261 -8.94 9.34 7.11
N TYR A 262 -7.76 9.96 7.16
CA TYR A 262 -7.59 11.26 7.82
C TYR A 262 -6.89 12.26 6.89
N GLN A 263 -7.72 12.96 6.13
CA GLN A 263 -7.27 13.95 5.16
C GLN A 263 -8.37 14.97 4.86
N GLY A 264 -7.95 16.16 4.45
CA GLY A 264 -8.83 17.19 3.93
C GLY A 264 -8.16 18.56 3.96
N GLU A 265 -7.18 18.77 4.82
CA GLU A 265 -6.60 20.09 5.06
C GLU A 265 -5.87 20.65 3.83
N SER A 266 -5.42 19.83 2.88
CA SER A 266 -4.89 20.30 1.59
C SER A 266 -5.95 20.59 0.52
N ASN A 267 -7.21 20.29 0.78
CA ASN A 267 -8.35 20.59 -0.08
C ASN A 267 -9.24 21.73 0.47
N TYR A 268 -8.83 22.39 1.56
CA TYR A 268 -9.61 23.41 2.27
C TYR A 268 -10.06 24.61 1.43
N GLU A 269 -9.39 24.87 0.30
CA GLU A 269 -9.74 25.96 -0.63
C GLU A 269 -10.90 25.58 -1.57
N ARG A 270 -11.24 24.29 -1.67
CA ARG A 270 -12.22 23.73 -2.62
C ARG A 270 -13.16 22.73 -1.94
N PRO A 271 -13.87 23.10 -0.87
CA PRO A 271 -14.73 22.16 -0.14
C PRO A 271 -15.84 21.56 -1.00
N ASP A 272 -16.48 22.35 -1.87
CA ASP A 272 -17.53 21.85 -2.78
C ASP A 272 -17.02 20.77 -3.74
N GLN A 273 -15.76 20.88 -4.18
CA GLN A 273 -15.13 19.86 -5.02
C GLN A 273 -14.86 18.59 -4.19
N TYR A 274 -14.46 18.76 -2.93
CA TYR A 274 -14.18 17.64 -2.02
C TYR A 274 -15.42 16.79 -1.73
N GLU A 275 -16.58 17.43 -1.55
CA GLU A 275 -17.89 16.77 -1.36
C GLU A 275 -18.19 15.76 -2.49
N SER A 276 -17.69 16.02 -3.71
CA SER A 276 -17.83 15.11 -4.84
C SER A 276 -16.65 14.14 -4.99
N LEU A 277 -15.41 14.59 -4.75
CA LEU A 277 -14.20 13.76 -4.89
C LEU A 277 -14.13 12.64 -3.86
N PHE A 278 -14.49 12.93 -2.60
CA PHE A 278 -14.39 11.98 -1.50
C PHE A 278 -15.25 10.73 -1.69
N PRO A 279 -16.58 10.82 -1.92
CA PRO A 279 -17.39 9.64 -2.20
C PRO A 279 -16.96 8.90 -3.48
N ALA A 280 -16.49 9.62 -4.50
CA ALA A 280 -15.96 9.01 -5.72
C ALA A 280 -14.70 8.15 -5.44
N MET A 281 -13.77 8.68 -4.64
CA MET A 281 -12.58 7.95 -4.20
C MET A 281 -12.96 6.71 -3.39
N VAL A 282 -13.85 6.84 -2.40
CA VAL A 282 -14.29 5.71 -1.55
C VAL A 282 -14.93 4.60 -2.39
N SER A 283 -15.83 4.97 -3.31
CA SER A 283 -16.48 4.04 -4.23
C SER A 283 -15.46 3.31 -5.11
N SER A 284 -14.49 4.05 -5.65
CA SER A 284 -13.40 3.47 -6.46
C SER A 284 -12.53 2.51 -5.65
N TRP A 285 -12.18 2.85 -4.42
CA TRP A 285 -11.38 1.98 -3.56
C TRP A 285 -12.10 0.66 -3.29
N ARG A 286 -13.39 0.71 -2.91
CA ARG A 286 -14.19 -0.52 -2.70
C ARG A 286 -14.25 -1.40 -3.94
N LYS A 287 -14.43 -0.79 -5.10
CA LYS A 287 -14.41 -1.49 -6.39
C LYS A 287 -13.04 -2.12 -6.67
N ASN A 288 -11.96 -1.38 -6.52
CA ASN A 288 -10.62 -1.82 -6.90
C ASN A 288 -10.05 -2.84 -5.91
N TRP A 289 -10.43 -2.79 -4.63
CA TRP A 289 -10.02 -3.76 -3.62
C TRP A 289 -10.64 -5.14 -3.82
N ASP A 290 -11.76 -5.24 -4.55
CA ASP A 290 -12.52 -6.48 -4.79
C ASP A 290 -12.84 -7.23 -3.48
N ASN A 291 -13.25 -6.48 -2.45
CA ASN A 291 -13.42 -6.96 -1.09
C ASN A 291 -14.75 -6.50 -0.47
N GLY A 292 -15.75 -6.30 -1.32
CA GLY A 292 -17.09 -5.84 -0.94
C GLY A 292 -17.14 -4.43 -0.37
N GLU A 293 -18.27 -4.09 0.26
CA GLU A 293 -18.51 -2.81 0.91
C GLU A 293 -17.88 -2.76 2.31
N PHE A 294 -16.54 -2.79 2.38
CA PHE A 294 -15.85 -2.73 3.67
C PHE A 294 -16.10 -1.39 4.39
N PRO A 295 -16.16 -1.38 5.74
CA PRO A 295 -16.24 -0.17 6.55
C PRO A 295 -15.15 0.84 6.17
N PHE A 296 -15.57 2.07 5.92
CA PHE A 296 -14.70 3.19 5.62
C PHE A 296 -14.98 4.30 6.62
N TYR A 297 -14.10 4.46 7.61
CA TYR A 297 -14.20 5.53 8.60
C TYR A 297 -13.32 6.69 8.19
N TYR A 298 -13.76 7.90 8.51
CA TYR A 298 -12.98 9.09 8.24
C TYR A 298 -13.09 10.07 9.39
N ALA A 299 -12.06 10.90 9.55
CA ALA A 299 -12.02 11.93 10.58
C ALA A 299 -12.42 13.28 9.99
N GLN A 300 -13.28 14.00 10.70
CA GLN A 300 -13.46 15.43 10.47
C GLN A 300 -12.17 16.17 10.81
N ILE A 301 -11.71 17.03 9.90
CA ILE A 301 -10.49 17.80 10.12
C ILE A 301 -10.65 18.81 11.27
N ALA A 302 -9.57 19.05 12.01
CA ALA A 302 -9.60 19.98 13.13
C ALA A 302 -9.82 21.42 12.65
N PRO A 303 -10.50 22.27 13.45
CA PRO A 303 -10.64 23.68 13.11
C PRO A 303 -9.26 24.36 13.07
N TYR A 304 -9.00 25.12 12.01
CA TYR A 304 -7.77 25.88 11.84
C TYR A 304 -8.04 27.28 11.27
N ASN A 305 -7.24 28.26 11.69
CA ASN A 305 -7.37 29.63 11.19
C ASN A 305 -6.59 29.83 9.88
N TYR A 306 -7.18 29.39 8.77
CA TYR A 306 -6.57 29.49 7.44
C TYR A 306 -6.34 30.93 6.95
N ALA A 307 -7.01 31.93 7.53
CA ALA A 307 -6.78 33.34 7.21
C ALA A 307 -5.34 33.80 7.51
N GLN A 308 -4.58 33.03 8.30
CA GLN A 308 -3.18 33.28 8.60
C GLN A 308 -2.19 32.68 7.58
N LEU A 309 -2.65 31.89 6.60
CA LEU A 309 -1.80 31.31 5.57
C LEU A 309 -1.82 32.15 4.31
N ALA A 310 -0.65 32.40 3.70
CA ALA A 310 -0.54 33.06 2.40
C ALA A 310 -1.36 32.30 1.34
N PRO A 311 -2.14 32.99 0.47
CA PRO A 311 -2.17 34.45 0.24
C PRO A 311 -3.04 35.29 1.21
N PHE A 312 -3.18 34.88 2.47
CA PHE A 312 -3.92 35.55 3.55
C PHE A 312 -5.37 35.80 3.16
N HIS A 313 -6.08 34.71 2.89
CA HIS A 313 -7.47 34.74 2.47
C HIS A 313 -8.35 35.37 3.57
N LYS A 314 -8.91 36.55 3.32
CA LYS A 314 -9.93 37.18 4.17
C LYS A 314 -11.30 37.02 3.52
N GLY A 315 -12.12 36.11 4.06
CA GLY A 315 -13.49 35.85 3.59
C GLY A 315 -13.58 34.85 2.43
N GLY A 316 -14.64 34.03 2.43
CA GLY A 316 -14.89 32.96 1.44
C GLY A 316 -15.03 31.57 2.09
N LYS A 317 -15.22 30.51 1.27
CA LYS A 317 -15.32 29.10 1.71
C LYS A 317 -13.99 28.49 2.22
N TYR A 318 -13.00 29.32 2.54
CA TYR A 318 -11.66 28.94 3.00
C TYR A 318 -11.65 28.60 4.50
N ASN A 319 -12.40 27.57 4.85
CA ASN A 319 -12.59 27.16 6.24
C ASN A 319 -12.76 25.65 6.33
N SER A 320 -12.05 25.02 7.27
CA SER A 320 -12.23 23.61 7.64
C SER A 320 -13.68 23.22 7.90
N ALA A 321 -14.53 24.15 8.36
CA ALA A 321 -15.96 23.90 8.61
C ALA A 321 -16.66 23.32 7.37
N PHE A 322 -16.42 23.87 6.18
CA PHE A 322 -17.07 23.40 4.97
C PHE A 322 -16.62 22.00 4.53
N LEU A 323 -15.39 21.59 4.86
CA LEU A 323 -14.93 20.21 4.63
C LEU A 323 -15.49 19.22 5.66
N ARG A 324 -15.89 19.69 6.84
CA ARG A 324 -16.48 18.84 7.88
C ARG A 324 -17.96 18.56 7.61
N ASP A 325 -18.62 19.45 6.88
CA ASP A 325 -20.03 19.37 6.49
C ASP A 325 -20.21 18.66 5.12
N ALA A 326 -19.12 18.39 4.41
CA ALA A 326 -19.05 17.72 3.11
C ALA A 326 -19.01 16.18 3.21
#